data_AF-A0A7S0H5D8-F1
#
_entry.id   AF-A0A7S0H5D8-F1
#
_cell.length_a   1.000
_cell.length_b   1.000
_cell.length_c   1.000
_cell.angle_alpha   90.00
_cell.angle_beta   90.00
_cell.angle_gamma   90.00
#
_symmetry.space_group_name_H-M   'P 1'
#
loop_
_entity.id
_entity.type
_entity.pdbx_description
1 polymer ?
#
loop_
_entity_poly.entity_id
_entity_poly.type
_entity_poly.pdbx_seq_one_letter_code
_entity_poly.pdbx_strand_id
1 'polypeptide(L)'
;FFWVPIVRPPGPTMSAFRRATNLVKETEAKLTELEEKGLPAQGLGESDIDKWHAKAKELSSTLDEIDEKMAVFVAKAEEKDPDKKIYGAGMVKRVLALNERLSSLRPRLEPLLEAWGKAFEPISQKRLNDDQMAKQQELARAEAAEAAERMREAARRAREIAEAGRAKARLRREQEEKRRKELEEKTRLEKERIEYEEQKKRLKEEAERRQAAEKMKPEEVLKLIRDSNSFLQVSRVITTLKVLMGNIVNDPGEKTYRRIRKSNKHIQSELLQYKGGEEFLLSIGFRLRRILINTEGPTDKHPKAELREKLLTFYKTFAPNELPKVDIPRVVDFFAGGKETELWERLKKKYGKGEEDLPTNYKSDPKGQLFYVLDEPSVSSQNEWQTWFKNLKRARALLHAR
;
A
#
# COMPACT_ATOMS: atom_id res chain seq x y z
N PHE A 1 -81.66 41.95 -31.23
CA PHE A 1 -81.51 42.34 -32.64
C PHE A 1 -80.37 43.35 -32.77
N PHE A 2 -79.13 42.88 -32.97
CA PHE A 2 -78.03 43.77 -33.33
C PHE A 2 -78.13 44.05 -34.82
N TRP A 3 -78.52 45.28 -35.16
CA TRP A 3 -78.52 45.79 -36.53
C TRP A 3 -77.05 46.04 -36.90
N VAL A 4 -76.38 45.05 -37.49
CA VAL A 4 -75.07 45.28 -38.10
C VAL A 4 -75.33 46.11 -39.36
N PRO A 5 -74.88 47.37 -39.42
CA PRO A 5 -75.04 48.16 -40.63
C PRO A 5 -74.36 47.40 -41.76
N ILE A 6 -75.12 47.12 -42.83
CA ILE A 6 -74.58 46.54 -44.05
C ILE A 6 -73.68 47.62 -44.67
N VAL A 7 -72.43 47.67 -44.23
CA VAL A 7 -71.39 48.48 -44.85
C VAL A 7 -71.17 47.87 -46.22
N ARG A 8 -71.75 48.50 -47.25
CA ARG A 8 -71.48 48.10 -48.62
C ARG A 8 -69.97 48.23 -48.83
N PRO A 9 -69.27 47.18 -49.28
CA PRO A 9 -67.84 47.26 -49.51
C PRO A 9 -67.57 48.44 -50.46
N PRO A 10 -66.50 49.22 -50.21
CA PRO A 10 -66.17 50.35 -51.04
C PRO A 10 -66.12 49.91 -52.51
N GLY A 11 -66.76 50.70 -53.38
CA GLY A 11 -66.78 50.42 -54.81
C GLY A 11 -65.35 50.23 -55.34
N PRO A 12 -65.14 49.36 -56.35
CA PRO A 12 -63.84 49.13 -56.93
C PRO A 12 -63.29 50.45 -57.43
N THR A 13 -62.17 50.84 -56.84
CA THR A 13 -61.52 52.10 -57.19
C THR A 13 -60.69 51.91 -58.45
N MET A 14 -60.49 53.00 -59.20
CA MET A 14 -59.56 52.98 -60.35
C MET A 14 -58.14 52.54 -59.96
N SER A 15 -57.73 52.77 -58.71
CA SER A 15 -56.46 52.28 -58.16
C SER A 15 -56.44 50.75 -58.06
N ALA A 16 -57.53 50.11 -57.62
CA ALA A 16 -57.66 48.67 -57.61
C ALA A 16 -57.60 48.06 -59.02
N PHE A 17 -58.26 48.69 -60.00
CA PHE A 17 -58.20 48.23 -61.40
C PHE A 17 -56.79 48.36 -62.00
N ARG A 18 -56.09 49.47 -61.74
CA ARG A 18 -54.70 49.65 -62.17
C ARG A 18 -53.77 48.60 -61.55
N ARG A 19 -53.95 48.28 -60.27
CA ARG A 19 -53.19 47.21 -59.60
C ARG A 19 -53.46 45.85 -60.24
N ALA A 20 -54.72 45.49 -60.49
CA ALA A 20 -55.06 44.26 -61.20
C ALA A 20 -54.45 44.22 -62.60
N THR A 21 -54.50 45.33 -63.34
CA THR A 21 -53.87 45.44 -64.68
C THR A 21 -52.36 45.23 -64.62
N ASN A 22 -51.68 45.79 -63.63
CA ASN A 22 -50.23 45.61 -63.47
C ASN A 22 -49.88 44.18 -63.04
N LEU A 23 -50.66 43.59 -62.14
CA LEU A 23 -50.49 42.19 -61.73
C LEU A 23 -50.66 41.24 -62.92
N VAL A 24 -51.67 41.44 -63.79
CA VAL A 24 -51.82 40.64 -65.01
C VAL A 24 -50.58 40.75 -65.90
N LYS A 25 -50.04 41.96 -66.10
CA LYS A 25 -48.81 42.15 -66.90
C LYS A 25 -47.59 41.49 -66.27
N GLU A 26 -47.46 41.55 -64.94
CA GLU A 26 -46.37 40.91 -64.21
C GLU A 26 -46.48 39.38 -64.29
N THR A 27 -47.69 38.84 -64.09
CA THR A 27 -47.97 37.40 -64.22
C THR A 27 -47.74 36.92 -65.65
N GLU A 28 -48.12 37.69 -66.66
CA GLU A 28 -47.79 37.43 -68.06
C GLU A 28 -46.27 37.35 -68.28
N ALA A 29 -45.51 38.33 -67.79
CA ALA A 29 -44.06 38.34 -67.93
C ALA A 29 -43.39 37.15 -67.23
N LYS A 30 -43.83 36.82 -66.01
CA LYS A 30 -43.34 35.66 -65.25
C LYS A 30 -43.75 34.34 -65.90
N LEU A 31 -44.93 34.26 -66.52
CA LEU A 31 -45.38 33.10 -67.27
C LEU A 31 -44.54 32.92 -68.54
N THR A 32 -44.26 33.99 -69.27
CA THR A 32 -43.36 33.95 -70.44
C THR A 32 -41.95 33.54 -70.03
N GLU A 33 -41.44 34.03 -68.90
CA GLU A 33 -40.14 33.58 -68.36
C GLU A 33 -40.17 32.07 -68.03
N LEU A 34 -41.28 31.56 -67.48
CA LEU A 34 -41.46 30.14 -67.20
C LEU A 34 -41.55 29.30 -68.49
N GLU A 35 -42.23 29.80 -69.51
CA GLU A 35 -42.32 29.18 -70.84
C GLU A 35 -40.96 29.16 -71.56
N GLU A 36 -40.20 30.24 -71.49
CA GLU A 36 -38.85 30.36 -72.09
C GLU A 36 -37.86 29.37 -71.47
N LYS A 37 -38.02 29.04 -70.19
CA LYS A 37 -37.24 27.99 -69.53
C LYS A 37 -37.60 26.59 -70.03
N GLY A 38 -38.73 26.46 -70.72
CA GLY A 38 -39.21 25.22 -71.31
C GLY A 38 -39.76 24.25 -70.28
N LEU A 39 -40.28 23.13 -70.80
CA LEU A 39 -40.58 21.96 -69.97
C LEU A 39 -39.28 21.49 -69.31
N PRO A 40 -39.34 20.90 -68.11
CA PRO A 40 -38.17 20.33 -67.46
C PRO A 40 -37.50 19.30 -68.39
N ALA A 41 -36.45 19.73 -69.07
CA ALA A 41 -35.67 18.88 -69.95
C ALA A 41 -34.79 17.96 -69.11
N GLN A 42 -34.46 16.79 -69.64
CA GLN A 42 -33.45 15.91 -69.06
C GLN A 42 -32.13 16.70 -68.96
N GLY A 43 -31.73 17.09 -67.75
CA GLY A 43 -30.49 17.82 -67.50
C GLY A 43 -30.58 19.05 -66.59
N LEU A 44 -31.78 19.49 -66.18
CA LEU A 44 -31.90 20.50 -65.12
C LEU A 44 -31.50 19.90 -63.76
N GLY A 45 -30.79 20.68 -62.95
CA GLY A 45 -30.44 20.29 -61.59
C GLY A 45 -31.65 20.25 -60.66
N GLU A 46 -31.59 19.44 -59.61
CA GLU A 46 -32.68 19.34 -58.61
C GLU A 46 -33.05 20.70 -58.00
N SER A 47 -32.08 21.60 -57.83
CA SER A 47 -32.29 22.96 -57.34
C SER A 47 -33.07 23.85 -58.31
N ASP A 48 -32.91 23.64 -59.62
CA ASP A 48 -33.63 24.42 -60.63
C ASP A 48 -35.08 23.95 -60.73
N ILE A 49 -35.31 22.63 -60.69
CA ILE A 49 -36.67 22.05 -60.71
C ILE A 49 -37.48 22.53 -59.50
N ASP A 50 -36.90 22.55 -58.31
CA ASP A 50 -37.52 23.07 -57.09
C ASP A 50 -37.90 24.55 -57.23
N LYS A 51 -36.95 25.38 -57.69
CA LYS A 51 -37.15 26.82 -57.89
C LYS A 51 -38.27 27.12 -58.88
N TRP A 52 -38.29 26.45 -60.04
CA TRP A 52 -39.28 26.72 -61.09
C TRP A 52 -40.66 26.13 -60.76
N HIS A 53 -40.71 24.99 -60.07
CA HIS A 53 -41.97 24.45 -59.52
C HIS A 53 -42.56 25.39 -58.46
N ALA A 54 -41.75 25.93 -57.54
CA ALA A 54 -42.20 26.91 -56.55
C ALA A 54 -42.74 28.17 -57.24
N LYS A 55 -42.02 28.68 -58.26
CA LYS A 55 -42.45 29.84 -59.04
C LYS A 55 -43.75 29.58 -59.83
N ALA A 56 -43.93 28.37 -60.38
CA ALA A 56 -45.17 27.98 -61.05
C ALA A 56 -46.36 27.93 -60.07
N LYS A 57 -46.17 27.42 -58.85
CA LYS A 57 -47.18 27.42 -57.79
C LYS A 57 -47.53 28.85 -57.33
N GLU A 58 -46.53 29.70 -57.14
CA GLU A 58 -46.73 31.11 -56.80
C GLU A 58 -47.55 31.83 -57.89
N LEU A 59 -47.24 31.57 -59.16
CA LEU A 59 -48.00 32.12 -60.28
C LEU A 59 -49.44 31.63 -60.32
N SER A 60 -49.68 30.34 -60.03
CA SER A 60 -51.03 29.78 -59.96
C SER A 60 -51.86 30.46 -58.87
N SER A 61 -51.30 30.59 -57.65
CA SER A 61 -51.94 31.31 -56.55
C SER A 61 -52.19 32.79 -56.89
N THR A 62 -51.26 33.43 -57.61
CA THR A 62 -51.40 34.83 -58.03
C THR A 62 -52.53 34.98 -59.06
N LEU A 63 -52.69 34.03 -59.99
CA LEU A 63 -53.79 34.03 -60.94
C LEU A 63 -55.15 33.87 -60.24
N ASP A 64 -55.27 32.96 -59.27
CA ASP A 64 -56.49 32.79 -58.48
C ASP A 64 -56.89 34.11 -57.78
N GLU A 65 -55.92 34.80 -57.16
CA GLU A 65 -56.17 36.11 -56.54
C GLU A 65 -56.61 37.19 -57.54
N ILE A 66 -56.03 37.19 -58.76
CA ILE A 66 -56.39 38.15 -59.79
C ILE A 66 -57.79 37.82 -60.33
N ASP A 67 -58.12 36.55 -60.53
CA ASP A 67 -59.44 36.07 -60.97
C ASP A 67 -60.54 36.54 -60.01
N GLU A 68 -60.34 36.36 -58.70
CA GLU A 68 -61.26 36.84 -57.67
C GLU A 68 -61.48 38.36 -57.75
N LYS A 69 -60.39 39.12 -57.88
CA LYS A 69 -60.44 40.59 -57.99
C LYS A 69 -61.11 41.02 -59.29
N MET A 70 -60.84 40.34 -60.41
CA MET A 70 -61.36 40.64 -61.73
C MET A 70 -62.84 40.30 -61.88
N ALA A 71 -63.34 39.25 -61.22
CA ALA A 71 -64.75 38.89 -61.20
C ALA A 71 -65.65 40.07 -60.76
N VAL A 72 -65.21 40.86 -59.77
CA VAL A 72 -65.93 42.06 -59.29
C VAL A 72 -65.98 43.16 -60.36
N PHE A 73 -64.92 43.32 -61.17
CA PHE A 73 -64.89 44.28 -62.26
C PHE A 73 -65.76 43.84 -63.43
N VAL A 74 -65.69 42.55 -63.81
CA VAL A 74 -66.47 41.97 -64.91
C VAL A 74 -67.97 42.05 -64.60
N ALA A 75 -68.40 41.64 -63.40
CA ALA A 75 -69.80 41.72 -63.00
C ALA A 75 -70.38 43.14 -63.09
N LYS A 76 -69.56 44.16 -62.80
CA LYS A 76 -69.96 45.58 -62.93
C LYS A 76 -69.87 46.13 -64.35
N ALA A 77 -69.02 45.55 -65.18
CA ALA A 77 -68.91 45.90 -66.59
C ALA A 77 -70.07 45.32 -67.41
N GLU A 78 -70.61 44.17 -66.98
CA GLU A 78 -71.76 43.49 -67.59
C GLU A 78 -73.12 43.95 -67.05
N GLU A 79 -73.15 44.90 -66.11
CA GLU A 79 -74.38 45.47 -65.55
C GLU A 79 -75.23 46.11 -66.66
N LYS A 80 -76.43 45.57 -66.86
CA LYS A 80 -77.36 45.99 -67.93
C LYS A 80 -78.28 47.12 -67.49
N ASP A 81 -78.42 47.31 -66.18
CA ASP A 81 -79.25 48.35 -65.59
C ASP A 81 -78.59 49.73 -65.80
N PRO A 82 -79.19 50.63 -66.60
CA PRO A 82 -78.60 51.92 -66.93
C PRO A 82 -78.35 52.80 -65.70
N ASP A 83 -79.15 52.66 -64.64
CA ASP A 83 -79.03 53.44 -63.40
C ASP A 83 -77.91 52.92 -62.48
N LYS A 84 -77.48 51.66 -62.65
CA LYS A 84 -76.38 51.04 -61.89
C LYS A 84 -75.08 50.97 -62.69
N LYS A 85 -75.06 51.50 -63.91
CA LYS A 85 -73.91 51.45 -64.80
C LYS A 85 -72.80 52.39 -64.31
N ILE A 86 -71.85 51.83 -63.56
CA ILE A 86 -70.71 52.58 -63.02
C ILE A 86 -69.64 52.83 -64.10
N TYR A 87 -69.54 51.96 -65.12
CA TYR A 87 -68.50 52.04 -66.15
C TYR A 87 -69.01 52.55 -67.50
N GLY A 88 -68.36 53.58 -68.03
CA GLY A 88 -68.55 54.01 -69.41
C GLY A 88 -68.04 52.96 -70.42
N ALA A 89 -68.51 53.03 -71.67
CA ALA A 89 -68.24 52.04 -72.72
C ALA A 89 -66.73 51.73 -72.91
N GLY A 90 -65.87 52.74 -72.79
CA GLY A 90 -64.41 52.56 -72.88
C GLY A 90 -63.81 51.76 -71.72
N MET A 91 -64.35 51.90 -70.51
CA MET A 91 -63.90 51.14 -69.33
C MET A 91 -64.40 49.70 -69.37
N VAL A 92 -65.66 49.49 -69.78
CA VAL A 92 -66.23 48.15 -70.02
C VAL A 92 -65.35 47.37 -71.00
N LYS A 93 -64.97 47.98 -72.13
CA LYS A 93 -64.06 47.37 -73.11
C LYS A 93 -62.70 46.99 -72.51
N ARG A 94 -62.13 47.82 -71.63
CA ARG A 94 -60.83 47.55 -70.98
C ARG A 94 -60.91 46.43 -69.94
N VAL A 95 -61.99 46.39 -69.15
CA VAL A 95 -62.22 45.34 -68.15
C VAL A 95 -62.39 43.99 -68.83
N LEU A 96 -63.23 43.92 -69.87
CA LEU A 96 -63.47 42.68 -70.62
C LEU A 96 -62.21 42.21 -71.35
N ALA A 97 -61.46 43.13 -71.98
CA ALA A 97 -60.18 42.78 -72.62
C ALA A 97 -59.13 42.27 -71.61
N LEU A 98 -59.08 42.84 -70.39
CA LEU A 98 -58.18 42.36 -69.34
C LEU A 98 -58.60 40.99 -68.82
N ASN A 99 -59.91 40.73 -68.71
CA ASN A 99 -60.45 39.44 -68.32
C ASN A 99 -60.19 38.34 -69.37
N GLU A 100 -60.32 38.68 -70.65
CA GLU A 100 -59.99 37.79 -71.77
C GLU A 100 -58.49 37.43 -71.74
N ARG A 101 -57.63 38.43 -71.53
CA ARG A 101 -56.19 38.20 -71.34
C ARG A 101 -55.92 37.26 -70.17
N LEU A 102 -56.49 37.53 -69.00
CA LEU A 102 -56.34 36.69 -67.81
C LEU A 102 -56.81 35.25 -68.07
N SER A 103 -57.97 35.09 -68.71
CA SER A 103 -58.53 33.79 -69.08
C SER A 103 -57.64 33.01 -70.06
N SER A 104 -56.82 33.70 -70.86
CA SER A 104 -55.84 33.08 -71.75
C SER A 104 -54.56 32.60 -71.05
N LEU A 105 -54.25 33.08 -69.84
CA LEU A 105 -53.04 32.71 -69.10
C LEU A 105 -53.18 31.36 -68.39
N ARG A 106 -54.37 31.04 -67.90
CA ARG A 106 -54.61 29.80 -67.14
C ARG A 106 -54.36 28.54 -67.99
N PRO A 107 -54.91 28.41 -69.23
CA PRO A 107 -54.60 27.28 -70.11
C PRO A 107 -53.12 27.14 -70.48
N ARG A 108 -52.34 28.23 -70.38
CA ARG A 108 -50.88 28.22 -70.61
C ARG A 108 -50.10 27.79 -69.38
N LEU A 109 -50.53 28.20 -68.18
CA LEU A 109 -49.87 27.84 -66.93
C LEU A 109 -50.14 26.39 -66.51
N GLU A 110 -51.36 25.88 -66.70
CA GLU A 110 -51.77 24.53 -66.29
C GLU A 110 -50.81 23.41 -66.78
N PRO A 111 -50.46 23.31 -68.07
CA PRO A 111 -49.54 22.27 -68.55
C PRO A 111 -48.12 22.44 -67.99
N LEU A 112 -47.69 23.68 -67.72
CA LEU A 112 -46.39 23.93 -67.09
C LEU A 112 -46.42 23.48 -65.63
N LEU A 113 -47.47 23.81 -64.88
CA LEU A 113 -47.63 23.40 -63.49
C LEU A 113 -47.66 21.88 -63.36
N GLU A 114 -48.36 21.19 -64.25
CA GLU A 114 -48.39 19.73 -64.30
C GLU A 114 -47.00 19.14 -64.64
N ALA A 115 -46.31 19.70 -65.63
CA ALA A 115 -44.99 19.23 -66.03
C ALA A 115 -43.92 19.44 -64.93
N TRP A 116 -43.91 20.62 -64.31
CA TRP A 116 -43.02 20.92 -63.19
C TRP A 116 -43.38 20.11 -61.95
N GLY A 117 -44.67 19.86 -61.69
CA GLY A 117 -45.13 18.97 -60.63
C GLY A 117 -44.65 17.53 -60.82
N LYS A 118 -44.79 16.98 -62.04
CA LYS A 118 -44.29 15.64 -62.40
C LYS A 118 -42.77 15.53 -62.26
N ALA A 119 -42.02 16.56 -62.63
CA ALA A 119 -40.57 16.59 -62.47
C ALA A 119 -40.13 16.76 -61.01
N PHE A 120 -40.92 17.48 -60.19
CA PHE A 120 -40.64 17.72 -58.78
C PHE A 120 -40.96 16.52 -57.88
N GLU A 121 -42.00 15.74 -58.21
CA GLU A 121 -42.45 14.58 -57.43
C GLU A 121 -41.32 13.59 -57.05
N PRO A 122 -40.47 13.11 -57.97
CA PRO A 122 -39.38 12.19 -57.61
C PRO A 122 -38.32 12.86 -56.69
N ILE A 123 -38.10 14.17 -56.82
CA ILE A 123 -37.16 14.92 -55.95
C ILE A 123 -37.74 15.02 -54.54
N SER A 124 -39.04 15.33 -54.42
CA SER A 124 -39.76 15.38 -53.15
C SER A 124 -39.73 14.03 -52.43
N GLN A 125 -40.02 12.94 -53.15
CA GLN A 125 -39.99 11.58 -52.60
C GLN A 125 -38.57 11.17 -52.18
N LYS A 126 -37.55 11.50 -52.98
CA LYS A 126 -36.15 11.24 -52.63
C LYS A 126 -35.75 11.98 -51.35
N ARG A 127 -36.06 13.28 -51.23
CA ARG A 127 -35.79 14.05 -49.99
C ARG A 127 -36.50 13.48 -48.77
N LEU A 128 -37.76 13.06 -48.92
CA LEU A 128 -38.49 12.43 -47.82
C LEU A 128 -37.82 11.13 -47.37
N ASN A 129 -37.37 10.30 -48.31
CA ASN A 129 -36.65 9.06 -48.02
C ASN A 129 -35.28 9.35 -47.38
N ASP A 130 -34.53 10.33 -47.90
CA ASP A 130 -33.23 10.74 -47.37
C ASP A 130 -33.37 11.27 -45.94
N ASP A 131 -34.40 12.08 -45.66
CA ASP A 131 -34.73 12.57 -44.31
C ASP A 131 -35.13 11.43 -43.36
N GLN A 132 -35.92 10.46 -43.83
CA GLN A 132 -36.29 9.29 -43.04
C GLN A 132 -35.05 8.42 -42.73
N MET A 133 -34.19 8.21 -43.72
CA MET A 133 -32.93 7.48 -43.56
C MET A 133 -31.98 8.22 -42.60
N ALA A 134 -31.88 9.54 -42.70
CA ALA A 134 -31.08 10.37 -41.79
C ALA A 134 -31.59 10.27 -40.35
N LYS A 135 -32.91 10.36 -40.14
CA LYS A 135 -33.53 10.17 -38.81
C LYS A 135 -33.32 8.77 -38.24
N GLN A 136 -33.43 7.73 -39.08
CA GLN A 136 -33.14 6.36 -38.66
C GLN A 136 -31.67 6.17 -38.29
N GLN A 137 -30.74 6.75 -39.06
CA GLN A 137 -29.32 6.73 -38.73
C GLN A 137 -28.99 7.48 -37.44
N GLU A 138 -29.63 8.63 -37.20
CA GLU A 138 -29.46 9.40 -35.96
C GLU A 138 -29.97 8.62 -34.75
N LEU A 139 -31.15 8.01 -34.86
CA LEU A 139 -31.71 7.16 -33.80
C LEU A 139 -30.80 5.97 -33.50
N ALA A 140 -30.32 5.26 -34.53
CA ALA A 140 -29.41 4.13 -34.37
C ALA A 140 -28.08 4.56 -33.72
N ARG A 141 -27.56 5.76 -34.05
CA ARG A 141 -26.37 6.32 -33.41
C ARG A 141 -26.62 6.67 -31.95
N ALA A 142 -27.77 7.24 -31.62
CA ALA A 142 -28.15 7.56 -30.25
C ALA A 142 -28.29 6.29 -29.39
N GLU A 143 -28.97 5.25 -29.91
CA GLU A 143 -29.10 3.96 -29.24
C GLU A 143 -27.74 3.27 -29.05
N ALA A 144 -26.86 3.31 -30.05
CA ALA A 144 -25.51 2.77 -29.93
C ALA A 144 -24.65 3.53 -28.90
N ALA A 145 -24.80 4.86 -28.82
CA ALA A 145 -24.12 5.68 -27.83
C ALA A 145 -24.61 5.37 -26.41
N GLU A 146 -25.93 5.24 -26.21
CA GLU A 146 -26.51 4.87 -24.91
C GLU A 146 -26.09 3.45 -24.49
N ALA A 147 -26.10 2.49 -25.42
CA ALA A 147 -25.63 1.14 -25.15
C ALA A 147 -24.14 1.12 -24.75
N ALA A 148 -23.30 1.90 -25.44
CA ALA A 148 -21.89 2.04 -25.10
C ALA A 148 -21.68 2.68 -23.71
N GLU A 149 -22.49 3.67 -23.33
CA GLU A 149 -22.45 4.29 -22.00
C GLU A 149 -22.86 3.29 -20.91
N ARG A 150 -23.96 2.55 -21.11
CA ARG A 150 -24.40 1.48 -20.18
C ARG A 150 -23.34 0.41 -20.00
N MET A 151 -22.65 -0.01 -21.07
CA MET A 151 -21.54 -0.96 -20.97
C MET A 151 -20.35 -0.40 -20.20
N ARG A 152 -20.00 0.89 -20.39
CA ARG A 152 -18.92 1.54 -19.64
C ARG A 152 -19.26 1.65 -18.16
N GLU A 153 -20.50 1.98 -17.81
CA GLU A 153 -20.93 2.05 -16.41
C GLU A 153 -20.93 0.67 -15.75
N ALA A 154 -21.44 -0.36 -16.44
CA ALA A 154 -21.39 -1.74 -15.97
C ALA A 154 -19.95 -2.21 -15.74
N ALA A 155 -19.03 -1.88 -16.65
CA ALA A 155 -17.61 -2.18 -16.50
C ALA A 155 -16.97 -1.44 -15.31
N ARG A 156 -17.37 -0.18 -15.05
CA ARG A 156 -16.90 0.59 -13.88
C ARG A 156 -17.36 -0.06 -12.58
N ARG A 157 -18.66 -0.39 -12.46
CA ARG A 157 -19.22 -1.07 -11.29
C ARG A 157 -18.56 -2.44 -11.05
N ALA A 158 -18.31 -3.20 -12.11
CA ALA A 158 -17.62 -4.49 -12.00
C ALA A 158 -16.18 -4.33 -11.47
N ARG A 159 -15.45 -3.29 -11.89
CA ARG A 159 -14.10 -2.98 -11.37
C ARG A 159 -14.14 -2.57 -9.90
N GLU A 160 -15.08 -1.71 -9.50
CA GLU A 160 -15.26 -1.28 -8.11
C GLU A 160 -15.56 -2.48 -7.19
N ILE A 161 -16.44 -3.39 -7.59
CA ILE A 161 -16.75 -4.61 -6.84
C ILE A 161 -15.50 -5.51 -6.73
N ALA A 162 -14.76 -5.69 -7.83
CA ALA A 162 -13.55 -6.51 -7.83
C ALA A 162 -12.45 -5.91 -6.94
N GLU A 163 -12.28 -4.59 -6.94
CA GLU A 163 -11.32 -3.88 -6.10
C GLU A 163 -11.70 -3.96 -4.61
N ALA A 164 -12.97 -3.74 -4.28
CA ALA A 164 -13.48 -3.90 -2.91
C ALA A 164 -13.27 -5.34 -2.40
N GLY A 165 -13.49 -6.35 -3.25
CA GLY A 165 -13.22 -7.75 -2.93
C GLY A 165 -11.73 -8.01 -2.63
N ARG A 166 -10.82 -7.44 -3.44
CA ARG A 166 -9.37 -7.53 -3.22
C ARG A 166 -8.94 -6.83 -1.94
N ALA A 167 -9.48 -5.64 -1.64
CA ALA A 167 -9.19 -4.90 -0.42
C ALA A 167 -9.63 -5.67 0.82
N LYS A 168 -10.84 -6.24 0.82
CA LYS A 168 -11.34 -7.08 1.93
C LYS A 168 -10.49 -8.34 2.12
N ALA A 169 -10.04 -8.98 1.04
CA ALA A 169 -9.15 -10.14 1.10
C ALA A 169 -7.76 -9.79 1.66
N ARG A 170 -7.20 -8.62 1.32
CA ARG A 170 -5.94 -8.12 1.89
C ARG A 170 -6.06 -7.88 3.40
N LEU A 171 -7.11 -7.17 3.83
CA LEU A 171 -7.34 -6.91 5.25
C LEU A 171 -7.48 -8.20 6.07
N ARG A 172 -8.18 -9.20 5.53
CA ARG A 172 -8.33 -10.52 6.19
C ARG A 172 -6.98 -11.23 6.36
N ARG A 173 -6.11 -11.20 5.33
CA ARG A 173 -4.77 -11.80 5.39
C ARG A 173 -3.87 -11.09 6.40
N GLU A 174 -3.94 -9.76 6.46
CA GLU A 174 -3.16 -8.96 7.42
C GLU A 174 -3.58 -9.25 8.87
N GLN A 175 -4.89 -9.36 9.13
CA GLN A 175 -5.40 -9.74 10.45
C GLN A 175 -4.98 -11.17 10.85
N GLU A 176 -5.01 -12.11 9.91
CA GLU A 176 -4.57 -13.49 10.16
C GLU A 176 -3.06 -13.57 10.42
N GLU A 177 -2.25 -12.84 9.66
CA GLU A 177 -0.81 -12.76 9.86
C GLU A 177 -0.46 -12.13 11.22
N LYS A 178 -1.17 -11.06 11.61
CA LYS A 178 -0.99 -10.43 12.92
C LYS A 178 -1.31 -11.41 14.06
N ARG A 179 -2.43 -12.13 13.98
CA ARG A 179 -2.80 -13.17 14.96
C ARG A 179 -1.77 -14.30 15.01
N ARG A 180 -1.18 -14.68 13.86
CA ARG A 180 -0.12 -15.69 13.81
C ARG A 180 1.15 -15.21 14.53
N LYS A 181 1.60 -13.98 14.26
CA LYS A 181 2.77 -13.38 14.93
C LYS A 181 2.57 -13.25 16.44
N GLU A 182 1.39 -12.82 16.88
CA GLU A 182 1.06 -12.72 18.31
C GLU A 182 1.09 -14.10 19.00
N LEU A 183 0.61 -15.15 18.33
CA LEU A 183 0.67 -16.52 18.86
C LEU A 183 2.11 -17.06 18.90
N GLU A 184 2.90 -16.83 17.84
CA GLU A 184 4.32 -17.21 17.78
C GLU A 184 5.13 -16.50 18.89
N GLU A 185 4.92 -15.20 19.11
CA GLU A 185 5.58 -14.45 20.18
C GLU A 185 5.17 -14.96 21.56
N LYS A 186 3.88 -15.20 21.79
CA LYS A 186 3.38 -15.77 23.06
C LYS A 186 3.99 -17.14 23.33
N THR A 187 4.11 -18.00 22.32
CA THR A 187 4.73 -19.32 22.46
C THR A 187 6.24 -19.24 22.70
N ARG A 188 6.94 -18.26 22.11
CA ARG A 188 8.37 -18.01 22.39
C ARG A 188 8.59 -17.59 23.84
N LEU A 189 7.82 -16.60 24.33
CA LEU A 189 7.94 -16.11 25.70
C LEU A 189 7.61 -17.20 26.73
N GLU A 190 6.63 -18.06 26.45
CA GLU A 190 6.30 -19.19 27.33
C GLU A 190 7.45 -20.20 27.41
N LYS A 191 8.09 -20.53 26.28
CA LYS A 191 9.27 -21.41 26.26
C LYS A 191 10.44 -20.81 27.03
N GLU A 192 10.73 -19.53 26.83
CA GLU A 192 11.77 -18.82 27.58
C GLU A 192 11.48 -18.82 29.10
N ARG A 193 10.22 -18.66 29.51
CA ARG A 193 9.83 -18.73 30.93
C ARG A 193 10.06 -20.12 31.51
N ILE A 194 9.66 -21.18 30.79
CA ILE A 194 9.88 -22.57 31.22
C ILE A 194 11.37 -22.87 31.34
N GLU A 195 12.18 -22.49 30.36
CA GLU A 195 13.63 -22.69 30.39
C GLU A 195 14.29 -21.96 31.55
N TYR A 196 13.87 -20.72 31.83
CA TYR A 196 14.37 -19.95 32.96
C TYR A 196 14.00 -20.58 34.31
N GLU A 197 12.75 -21.04 34.46
CA GLU A 197 12.29 -21.73 35.67
C GLU A 197 13.04 -23.06 35.88
N GLU A 198 13.27 -23.83 34.81
CA GLU A 198 14.08 -25.05 34.86
C GLU A 198 15.53 -24.76 35.26
N GLN A 199 16.18 -23.76 34.65
CA GLN A 199 17.55 -23.39 35.00
C GLN A 199 17.64 -22.97 36.47
N LYS A 200 16.70 -22.15 36.93
CA LYS A 200 16.64 -21.71 38.33
C LYS A 200 16.45 -22.90 39.28
N LYS A 201 15.61 -23.86 38.92
CA LYS A 201 15.41 -25.10 39.68
C LYS A 201 16.69 -25.94 39.74
N ARG A 202 17.36 -26.16 38.60
CA ARG A 202 18.64 -26.91 38.52
C ARG A 202 19.72 -26.26 39.38
N LEU A 203 19.85 -24.93 39.34
CA LEU A 203 20.83 -24.20 40.15
C LEU A 203 20.54 -24.32 41.65
N LYS A 204 19.25 -24.28 42.04
CA LYS A 204 18.83 -24.46 43.43
C LYS A 204 19.12 -25.87 43.93
N GLU A 205 18.73 -26.90 43.16
CA GLU A 205 19.00 -28.30 43.48
C GLU A 205 20.51 -28.59 43.55
N GLU A 206 21.31 -28.03 42.65
CA GLU A 206 22.77 -28.17 42.68
C GLU A 206 23.37 -27.49 43.92
N ALA A 207 22.89 -26.31 44.31
CA ALA A 207 23.32 -25.63 45.52
C ALA A 207 22.96 -26.42 46.79
N GLU A 208 21.74 -26.95 46.88
CA GLU A 208 21.30 -27.81 47.98
C GLU A 208 22.12 -29.10 48.06
N ARG A 209 22.38 -29.75 46.92
CA ARG A 209 23.26 -30.93 46.83
C ARG A 209 24.66 -30.63 47.34
N ARG A 210 25.24 -29.48 46.97
CA ARG A 210 26.56 -29.07 47.45
C ARG A 210 26.57 -28.82 48.96
N GLN A 211 25.56 -28.13 49.49
CA GLN A 211 25.44 -27.91 50.94
C GLN A 211 25.27 -29.22 51.73
N ALA A 212 24.54 -30.19 51.18
CA ALA A 212 24.42 -31.51 51.78
C ALA A 212 25.77 -32.27 51.74
N ALA A 213 26.48 -32.21 50.62
CA ALA A 213 27.78 -32.84 50.43
C ALA A 213 28.86 -32.29 51.36
N GLU A 214 28.86 -30.99 51.64
CA GLU A 214 29.78 -30.35 52.59
C GLU A 214 29.63 -30.89 54.03
N LYS A 215 28.48 -31.48 54.37
CA LYS A 215 28.19 -32.06 55.69
C LYS A 215 28.45 -33.56 55.77
N MET A 216 28.63 -34.24 54.63
CA MET A 216 28.87 -35.69 54.60
C MET A 216 30.29 -36.02 55.07
N LYS A 217 30.45 -37.15 55.77
CA LYS A 217 31.78 -37.65 56.12
C LYS A 217 32.43 -38.36 54.93
N PRO A 218 33.76 -38.31 54.76
CA PRO A 218 34.44 -39.00 53.66
C PRO A 218 34.10 -40.48 53.55
N GLU A 219 33.90 -41.19 54.66
CA GLU A 219 33.49 -42.59 54.70
C GLU A 219 32.10 -42.82 54.05
N GLU A 220 31.14 -41.94 54.34
CA GLU A 220 29.77 -42.00 53.80
C GLU A 220 29.77 -41.72 52.30
N VAL A 221 30.59 -40.76 51.86
CA VAL A 221 30.73 -40.46 50.43
C VAL A 221 31.40 -41.60 49.68
N LEU A 222 32.41 -42.27 50.26
CA LEU A 222 33.01 -43.45 49.64
C LEU A 222 32.02 -44.60 49.50
N LYS A 223 31.14 -44.79 50.49
CA LYS A 223 30.02 -45.72 50.38
C LYS A 223 29.08 -45.31 49.24
N LEU A 224 28.70 -44.03 49.14
CA LEU A 224 27.89 -43.52 48.03
C LEU A 224 28.51 -43.78 46.65
N ILE A 225 29.83 -43.58 46.52
CA ILE A 225 30.57 -43.88 45.28
C ILE A 225 30.46 -45.37 44.94
N ARG A 226 30.67 -46.25 45.92
CA ARG A 226 30.61 -47.71 45.72
C ARG A 226 29.21 -48.20 45.37
N ASP A 227 28.19 -47.65 46.03
CA ASP A 227 26.80 -48.09 45.87
C ASP A 227 26.16 -47.55 44.58
N SER A 228 26.61 -46.39 44.07
CA SER A 228 25.96 -45.70 42.95
C SER A 228 26.64 -45.87 41.59
N ASN A 229 27.83 -46.46 41.53
CA ASN A 229 28.62 -46.54 40.30
C ASN A 229 29.08 -47.99 40.02
N SER A 230 29.34 -48.31 38.75
CA SER A 230 29.86 -49.65 38.40
C SER A 230 31.28 -49.85 38.91
N PHE A 231 31.71 -51.11 39.07
CA PHE A 231 33.06 -51.43 39.58
C PHE A 231 34.19 -50.69 38.83
N LEU A 232 34.10 -50.61 37.50
CA LEU A 232 35.09 -49.90 36.68
C LEU A 232 35.08 -48.38 36.95
N GLN A 233 33.90 -47.79 37.14
CA GLN A 233 33.75 -46.37 37.45
C GLN A 233 34.27 -46.07 38.86
N VAL A 234 33.94 -46.90 39.84
CA VAL A 234 34.48 -46.82 41.21
C VAL A 234 36.01 -46.86 41.18
N SER A 235 36.59 -47.81 40.44
CA SER A 235 38.05 -47.92 40.30
C SER A 235 38.69 -46.65 39.72
N ARG A 236 38.10 -46.06 38.68
CA ARG A 236 38.57 -44.79 38.08
C ARG A 236 38.49 -43.61 39.04
N VAL A 237 37.35 -43.46 39.72
CA VAL A 237 37.13 -42.41 40.73
C VAL A 237 38.16 -42.52 41.85
N ILE A 238 38.29 -43.72 42.45
CA ILE A 238 39.21 -43.95 43.56
C ILE A 238 40.66 -43.75 43.14
N THR A 239 41.05 -44.18 41.92
CA THR A 239 42.40 -43.97 41.39
C THR A 239 42.70 -42.48 41.23
N THR A 240 41.77 -41.72 40.67
CA THR A 240 41.92 -40.26 40.50
C THR A 240 42.00 -39.55 41.85
N LEU A 241 41.15 -39.93 42.81
CA LEU A 241 41.19 -39.39 44.17
C LEU A 241 42.51 -39.71 44.88
N LYS A 242 43.07 -40.91 44.69
CA LYS A 242 44.38 -41.29 45.22
C LYS A 242 45.50 -40.39 44.70
N VAL A 243 45.49 -40.07 43.41
CA VAL A 243 46.48 -39.16 42.80
C VAL A 243 46.35 -37.75 43.40
N LEU A 244 45.14 -37.20 43.43
CA LEU A 244 44.90 -35.87 43.99
C LEU A 244 45.32 -35.76 45.46
N MET A 245 44.88 -36.71 46.30
CA MET A 245 45.22 -36.75 47.72
C MET A 245 46.70 -37.07 47.96
N GLY A 246 47.30 -37.90 47.11
CA GLY A 246 48.72 -38.23 47.14
C GLY A 246 49.58 -36.98 46.97
N ASN A 247 49.31 -36.18 45.94
CA ASN A 247 50.03 -34.95 45.66
C ASN A 247 49.94 -33.94 46.82
N ILE A 248 48.73 -33.75 47.39
CA ILE A 248 48.52 -32.81 48.51
C ILE A 248 49.25 -33.25 49.79
N VAL A 249 49.22 -34.55 50.10
CA VAL A 249 49.82 -35.08 51.34
C VAL A 249 51.34 -35.21 51.25
N ASN A 250 51.85 -35.58 50.07
CA ASN A 250 53.30 -35.74 49.85
C ASN A 250 54.00 -34.37 49.79
N ASP A 251 53.37 -33.38 49.14
CA ASP A 251 53.95 -32.05 48.91
C ASP A 251 53.04 -30.95 49.48
N PRO A 252 52.88 -30.86 50.81
CA PRO A 252 51.96 -29.89 51.41
C PRO A 252 52.39 -28.45 51.12
N GLY A 253 53.65 -28.14 50.80
CA GLY A 253 54.06 -26.76 50.45
C GLY A 253 53.50 -26.26 49.12
N GLU A 254 53.11 -27.17 48.22
CA GLU A 254 52.79 -26.84 46.83
C GLU A 254 51.33 -26.39 46.69
N LYS A 255 51.11 -25.11 46.38
CA LYS A 255 49.78 -24.49 46.30
C LYS A 255 49.01 -24.89 45.03
N THR A 256 49.68 -25.39 43.99
CA THR A 256 49.01 -25.80 42.75
C THR A 256 48.13 -27.03 42.96
N TYR A 257 48.54 -27.99 43.79
CA TYR A 257 47.75 -29.21 44.07
C TYR A 257 46.45 -28.96 44.84
N ARG A 258 46.31 -27.76 45.42
CA ARG A 258 45.17 -27.37 46.24
C ARG A 258 44.10 -26.61 45.43
N ARG A 259 44.33 -26.47 44.13
CA ARG A 259 43.44 -25.80 43.17
C ARG A 259 43.17 -26.71 41.99
N ILE A 260 41.94 -27.20 41.89
CA ILE A 260 41.51 -28.08 40.81
C ILE A 260 40.54 -27.32 39.92
N ARG A 261 40.90 -27.10 38.66
CA ARG A 261 40.03 -26.44 37.69
C ARG A 261 38.81 -27.31 37.41
N LYS A 262 37.59 -26.83 37.67
CA LYS A 262 36.35 -27.60 37.43
C LYS A 262 36.22 -28.00 35.98
N SER A 263 36.64 -27.16 35.03
CA SER A 263 36.59 -27.48 33.59
C SER A 263 37.74 -28.37 33.10
N ASN A 264 38.57 -28.94 33.97
CA ASN A 264 39.62 -29.87 33.56
C ASN A 264 38.98 -31.15 33.01
N LYS A 265 39.25 -31.48 31.73
CA LYS A 265 38.63 -32.60 31.02
C LYS A 265 38.85 -33.95 31.71
N HIS A 266 40.05 -34.19 32.23
CA HIS A 266 40.38 -35.44 32.93
C HIS A 266 39.64 -35.56 34.27
N ILE A 267 39.58 -34.46 35.04
CA ILE A 267 38.81 -34.44 36.29
C ILE A 267 37.30 -34.57 36.02
N GLN A 268 36.80 -33.97 34.94
CA GLN A 268 35.40 -34.12 34.52
C GLN A 268 35.07 -35.57 34.16
N SER A 269 35.90 -36.23 33.34
CA SER A 269 35.65 -37.60 32.89
C SER A 269 35.94 -38.66 33.94
N GLU A 270 36.94 -38.48 34.80
CA GLU A 270 37.34 -39.54 35.74
C GLU A 270 36.73 -39.38 37.14
N LEU A 271 36.25 -38.18 37.49
CA LEU A 271 35.79 -37.88 38.84
C LEU A 271 34.40 -37.22 38.88
N LEU A 272 34.23 -36.05 38.25
CA LEU A 272 33.04 -35.21 38.49
C LEU A 272 31.78 -35.72 37.79
N GLN A 273 31.89 -36.52 36.73
CA GLN A 273 30.72 -37.12 36.09
C GLN A 273 30.08 -38.26 36.91
N TYR A 274 30.79 -38.80 37.91
CA TYR A 274 30.34 -39.94 38.71
C TYR A 274 29.74 -39.49 40.05
N LYS A 275 28.71 -40.20 40.51
CA LYS A 275 27.98 -39.84 41.74
C LYS A 275 28.89 -40.04 42.96
N GLY A 276 29.02 -39.01 43.79
CA GLY A 276 29.91 -39.00 44.96
C GLY A 276 31.31 -38.42 44.69
N GLY A 277 31.71 -38.21 43.42
CA GLY A 277 33.04 -37.69 43.09
C GLY A 277 33.26 -36.23 43.52
N GLU A 278 32.33 -35.34 43.17
CA GLU A 278 32.34 -33.94 43.63
C GLU A 278 32.13 -33.86 45.15
N GLU A 279 31.21 -34.69 45.67
CA GLU A 279 30.91 -34.74 47.11
C GLU A 279 32.13 -35.12 47.95
N PHE A 280 33.00 -35.99 47.42
CA PHE A 280 34.20 -36.38 48.15
C PHE A 280 35.14 -35.18 48.30
N LEU A 281 35.34 -34.41 47.23
CA LEU A 281 36.13 -33.18 47.28
C LEU A 281 35.55 -32.19 48.31
N LEU A 282 34.23 -31.98 48.30
CA LEU A 282 33.56 -31.08 49.25
C LEU A 282 33.70 -31.57 50.71
N SER A 283 33.62 -32.89 50.94
CA SER A 283 33.71 -33.50 52.27
C SER A 283 35.09 -33.37 52.92
N ILE A 284 36.16 -33.30 52.12
CA ILE A 284 37.54 -33.15 52.61
C ILE A 284 37.97 -31.66 52.70
N GLY A 285 37.06 -30.72 52.41
CA GLY A 285 37.29 -29.29 52.58
C GLY A 285 37.53 -28.50 51.29
N PHE A 286 37.38 -29.09 50.10
CA PHE A 286 37.34 -28.25 48.89
C PHE A 286 36.07 -27.41 48.86
N ARG A 287 36.18 -26.20 48.32
CA ARG A 287 35.07 -25.28 48.07
C ARG A 287 35.15 -24.78 46.64
N LEU A 288 33.99 -24.64 46.00
CA LEU A 288 33.91 -24.12 44.65
C LEU A 288 34.06 -22.60 44.67
N ARG A 289 35.21 -22.09 44.21
CA ARG A 289 35.49 -20.65 44.13
C ARG A 289 35.65 -20.25 42.67
N ARG A 290 35.11 -19.08 42.33
CA ARG A 290 35.40 -18.43 41.06
C ARG A 290 36.73 -17.70 41.22
N ILE A 291 37.80 -18.26 40.65
CA ILE A 291 39.10 -17.59 40.62
C ILE A 291 39.18 -16.83 39.30
N LEU A 292 39.38 -15.52 39.40
CA LEU A 292 39.87 -14.73 38.28
C LEU A 292 41.31 -15.18 38.07
N ILE A 293 41.53 -16.08 37.11
CA ILE A 293 42.89 -16.35 36.68
C ILE A 293 43.30 -15.08 35.96
N ASN A 294 44.09 -14.26 36.64
CA ASN A 294 45.02 -13.37 35.98
C ASN A 294 45.87 -14.28 35.12
N THR A 295 45.46 -14.48 33.88
CA THR A 295 46.29 -15.10 32.86
C THR A 295 47.34 -14.07 32.48
N GLU A 296 48.14 -13.65 33.46
CA GLU A 296 49.42 -12.96 33.34
C GLU A 296 50.49 -13.94 32.85
N GLY A 297 50.13 -14.83 31.92
CA GLY A 297 51.06 -15.05 30.83
C GLY A 297 51.09 -13.76 30.02
N PRO A 298 52.18 -13.42 29.33
CA PRO A 298 52.16 -12.41 28.27
C PRO A 298 51.28 -12.94 27.14
N THR A 299 49.97 -12.98 27.38
CA THR A 299 49.04 -12.87 26.29
C THR A 299 49.20 -11.43 25.87
N ASP A 300 49.67 -11.21 24.65
CA ASP A 300 49.73 -9.91 23.96
C ASP A 300 48.30 -9.35 23.78
N LYS A 301 47.50 -9.28 24.84
CA LYS A 301 46.39 -8.38 24.94
C LYS A 301 47.03 -7.00 24.97
N HIS A 302 47.18 -6.46 23.78
CA HIS A 302 47.73 -5.14 23.53
C HIS A 302 47.13 -4.17 24.57
N PRO A 303 47.94 -3.40 25.32
CA PRO A 303 47.46 -2.48 26.36
C PRO A 303 46.29 -1.58 25.91
N LYS A 304 46.24 -1.34 24.60
CA LYS A 304 45.17 -0.65 23.88
C LYS A 304 43.79 -1.32 24.03
N ALA A 305 43.70 -2.64 23.94
CA ALA A 305 42.42 -3.34 23.99
C ALA A 305 41.77 -3.23 25.38
N GLU A 306 42.56 -3.36 26.44
CA GLU A 306 42.09 -3.20 27.82
C GLU A 306 41.65 -1.76 28.09
N LEU A 307 42.48 -0.78 27.70
CA LEU A 307 42.15 0.64 27.87
C LEU A 307 40.90 1.04 27.07
N ARG A 308 40.75 0.50 25.86
CA ARG A 308 39.55 0.70 25.01
C ARG A 308 38.30 0.24 25.70
N GLU A 309 38.35 -0.95 26.29
CA GLU A 309 37.27 -1.50 27.08
C GLU A 309 36.96 -0.53 28.25
N LYS A 310 37.94 -0.23 29.11
CA LYS A 310 37.72 0.62 30.29
C LYS A 310 37.07 1.95 29.94
N LEU A 311 37.52 2.59 28.86
CA LEU A 311 36.93 3.82 28.35
C LEU A 311 35.49 3.64 27.86
N LEU A 312 35.20 2.59 27.09
CA LEU A 312 33.85 2.31 26.62
C LEU A 312 32.86 2.20 27.78
N THR A 313 33.24 1.52 28.85
CA THR A 313 32.35 1.42 30.02
C THR A 313 32.30 2.67 30.83
N PHE A 314 33.42 3.37 31.01
CA PHE A 314 33.40 4.67 31.65
C PHE A 314 32.35 5.59 31.01
N TYR A 315 32.40 5.73 29.68
CA TYR A 315 31.46 6.56 28.95
C TYR A 315 30.03 6.00 28.98
N LYS A 316 29.82 4.69 28.84
CA LYS A 316 28.46 4.11 28.96
C LYS A 316 27.84 4.34 30.33
N THR A 317 28.62 4.25 31.41
CA THR A 317 28.13 4.34 32.78
C THR A 317 28.00 5.78 33.27
N PHE A 318 29.01 6.62 33.02
CA PHE A 318 29.09 7.96 33.62
C PHE A 318 28.79 9.10 32.64
N ALA A 319 28.89 8.88 31.33
CA ALA A 319 28.69 9.92 30.32
C ALA A 319 28.12 9.39 28.99
N PRO A 320 26.94 8.74 28.99
CA PRO A 320 26.43 8.03 27.80
C PRO A 320 26.18 8.97 26.61
N ASN A 321 25.82 10.23 26.86
CA ASN A 321 25.59 11.24 25.83
C ASN A 321 26.87 11.72 25.14
N GLU A 322 28.04 11.49 25.75
CA GLU A 322 29.34 11.86 25.19
C GLU A 322 29.97 10.72 24.40
N LEU A 323 29.53 9.47 24.61
CA LEU A 323 30.05 8.30 23.91
C LEU A 323 30.05 8.43 22.37
N PRO A 324 29.02 8.99 21.70
CA PRO A 324 29.03 9.17 20.24
C PRO A 324 29.99 10.26 19.76
N LYS A 325 30.38 11.18 20.65
CA LYS A 325 31.23 12.34 20.33
C LYS A 325 32.72 12.04 20.52
N VAL A 326 33.04 11.01 21.31
CA VAL A 326 34.41 10.67 21.69
C VAL A 326 34.95 9.56 20.78
N ASP A 327 36.03 9.86 20.06
CA ASP A 327 36.79 8.89 19.29
C ASP A 327 37.65 8.03 20.22
N ILE A 328 37.04 6.98 20.77
CA ILE A 328 37.70 6.07 21.72
C ILE A 328 38.99 5.47 21.15
N PRO A 329 39.04 4.94 19.90
CA PRO A 329 40.29 4.46 19.30
C PRO A 329 41.43 5.49 19.38
N ARG A 330 41.16 6.74 19.05
CA ARG A 330 42.18 7.81 19.10
C ARG A 330 42.63 8.12 20.53
N VAL A 331 41.71 8.14 21.50
CA VAL A 331 42.05 8.33 22.93
C VAL A 331 42.93 7.18 23.41
N VAL A 332 42.57 5.93 23.07
CA VAL A 332 43.35 4.74 23.42
C VAL A 332 44.75 4.80 22.81
N ASP A 333 44.87 5.14 21.52
CA ASP A 333 46.16 5.24 20.85
C ASP A 333 47.06 6.30 21.49
N PHE A 334 46.48 7.42 21.94
CA PHE A 334 47.23 8.49 22.61
C PHE A 334 47.72 8.10 24.01
N PHE A 335 46.91 7.36 24.79
CA PHE A 335 47.19 7.09 26.20
C PHE A 335 47.79 5.70 26.50
N ALA A 336 47.72 4.75 25.57
CA ALA A 336 48.26 3.39 25.76
C ALA A 336 49.79 3.32 25.92
N GLY A 337 50.52 4.42 25.69
CA GLY A 337 51.98 4.53 25.88
C GLY A 337 52.41 4.87 27.31
N GLY A 338 51.71 4.37 28.33
CA GLY A 338 52.05 4.59 29.74
C GLY A 338 51.50 5.89 30.35
N LYS A 339 50.55 6.55 29.68
CA LYS A 339 49.86 7.76 30.18
C LYS A 339 48.44 7.47 30.69
N GLU A 340 48.14 6.22 31.01
CA GLU A 340 46.80 5.80 31.44
C GLU A 340 46.37 6.51 32.73
N THR A 341 47.28 6.72 33.69
CA THR A 341 47.00 7.47 34.92
C THR A 341 46.56 8.91 34.63
N GLU A 342 47.24 9.59 33.71
CA GLU A 342 46.89 10.96 33.29
C GLU A 342 45.49 11.02 32.64
N LEU A 343 45.14 10.01 31.84
CA LEU A 343 43.81 9.88 31.25
C LEU A 343 42.72 9.78 32.33
N TRP A 344 42.91 8.90 33.32
CA TRP A 344 41.93 8.71 34.39
C TRP A 344 41.83 9.93 35.31
N GLU A 345 42.93 10.64 35.58
CA GLU A 345 42.89 11.92 36.30
C GLU A 345 42.11 12.99 35.53
N ARG A 346 42.28 13.07 34.21
CA ARG A 346 41.51 13.99 33.35
C ARG A 346 40.02 13.64 33.34
N LEU A 347 39.68 12.35 33.25
CA LEU A 347 38.29 11.90 33.33
C LEU A 347 37.68 12.18 34.70
N LYS A 348 38.44 11.96 35.78
CA LYS A 348 38.03 12.28 37.16
C LYS A 348 37.81 13.75 37.37
N LYS A 349 38.69 14.61 36.84
CA LYS A 349 38.53 16.07 36.89
C LYS A 349 37.33 16.55 36.09
N LYS A 350 37.04 15.93 34.94
CA LYS A 350 35.95 16.36 34.05
C LYS A 350 34.57 15.84 34.47
N TYR A 351 34.49 14.59 34.93
CA TYR A 351 33.22 13.90 35.22
C TYR A 351 33.02 13.56 36.70
N GLY A 352 33.99 13.86 37.56
CA GLY A 352 33.95 13.54 39.00
C GLY A 352 34.15 12.05 39.31
N LYS A 353 34.51 11.24 38.30
CA LYS A 353 34.63 9.77 38.38
C LYS A 353 35.95 9.28 37.79
N GLY A 354 36.66 8.46 38.55
CA GLY A 354 37.96 7.89 38.17
C GLY A 354 37.86 6.43 37.72
N GLU A 355 39.01 5.78 37.55
CA GLU A 355 39.09 4.35 37.25
C GLU A 355 38.51 3.52 38.41
N GLU A 356 38.75 3.96 39.65
CA GLU A 356 38.28 3.34 40.88
C GLU A 356 36.76 3.33 41.04
N ASP A 357 36.05 4.21 40.32
CA ASP A 357 34.59 4.27 40.32
C ASP A 357 33.95 3.30 39.33
N LEU A 358 34.72 2.75 38.37
CA LEU A 358 34.18 1.82 37.38
C LEU A 358 33.48 0.66 38.08
N PRO A 359 32.27 0.25 37.63
CA PRO A 359 31.60 -0.91 38.18
C PRO A 359 32.58 -2.08 38.18
N THR A 360 32.86 -2.69 39.33
CA THR A 360 33.79 -3.82 39.45
C THR A 360 33.41 -5.02 38.59
N ASN A 361 32.19 -5.03 38.05
CA ASN A 361 31.72 -5.94 37.00
C ASN A 361 32.36 -5.69 35.62
N TYR A 362 33.26 -4.72 35.50
CA TYR A 362 33.87 -4.31 34.24
C TYR A 362 35.16 -5.04 33.84
N LYS A 363 35.71 -5.90 34.70
CA LYS A 363 36.79 -6.79 34.24
C LYS A 363 36.24 -7.72 33.16
N SER A 364 36.63 -7.44 31.93
CA SER A 364 36.50 -8.23 30.69
C SER A 364 36.11 -9.69 30.95
N ASP A 365 34.88 -10.06 30.60
CA ASP A 365 34.35 -11.44 30.61
C ASP A 365 34.31 -12.09 32.02
N PRO A 366 33.17 -12.60 32.51
CA PRO A 366 33.11 -13.43 33.71
C PRO A 366 33.76 -14.82 33.49
N LYS A 367 34.87 -14.89 32.74
CA LYS A 367 35.79 -16.02 32.63
C LYS A 367 36.63 -16.23 33.88
N GLY A 368 36.15 -15.77 35.04
CA GLY A 368 36.53 -16.41 36.29
C GLY A 368 36.20 -17.88 36.17
N GLN A 369 37.23 -18.72 36.08
CA GLN A 369 37.03 -20.16 35.98
C GLN A 369 36.66 -20.67 37.35
N LEU A 370 35.78 -21.66 37.38
CA LEU A 370 35.42 -22.33 38.61
C LEU A 370 36.55 -23.29 38.99
N PHE A 371 37.05 -23.15 40.21
CA PHE A 371 38.03 -24.05 40.81
C PHE A 371 37.45 -24.66 42.08
N TYR A 372 37.73 -25.93 42.31
CA TYR A 372 37.72 -26.46 43.66
C TYR A 372 39.01 -26.01 44.32
N VAL A 373 38.88 -25.20 45.36
CA VAL A 373 39.99 -24.71 46.18
C VAL A 373 39.87 -25.35 47.54
N LEU A 374 40.95 -25.96 48.00
CA LEU A 374 40.98 -26.55 49.33
C LEU A 374 41.03 -25.43 50.37
N ASP A 375 39.99 -25.33 51.22
CA ASP A 375 39.95 -24.33 52.28
C ASP A 375 40.86 -24.78 53.44
N GLU A 376 41.89 -23.97 53.68
CA GLU A 376 42.92 -24.23 54.68
C GLU A 376 42.74 -23.29 55.87
N PRO A 377 42.89 -23.80 57.11
CA PRO A 377 43.07 -22.94 58.26
C PRO A 377 44.39 -22.15 58.13
N SER A 378 44.43 -20.97 58.74
CA SER A 378 45.64 -20.14 58.76
C SER A 378 46.81 -20.91 59.35
N VAL A 379 48.00 -20.75 58.76
CA VAL A 379 49.25 -21.38 59.26
C VAL A 379 49.57 -20.91 60.68
N SER A 380 49.12 -19.71 61.05
CA SER A 380 49.25 -19.18 62.42
C SER A 380 48.47 -20.00 63.46
N SER A 381 47.42 -20.72 63.05
CA SER A 381 46.63 -21.62 63.89
C SER A 381 47.15 -23.06 63.82
N GLN A 382 48.34 -23.30 64.39
CA GLN A 382 49.05 -24.58 64.27
C GLN A 382 48.18 -25.82 64.63
N ASN A 383 47.36 -25.73 65.67
CA ASN A 383 46.48 -26.84 66.10
C ASN A 383 45.38 -27.15 65.07
N GLU A 384 44.75 -26.11 64.51
CA GLU A 384 43.71 -26.25 63.48
C GLU A 384 44.32 -26.83 62.21
N TRP A 385 45.49 -26.34 61.80
CA TRP A 385 46.24 -26.84 60.64
C TRP A 385 46.64 -28.30 60.79
N GLN A 386 47.18 -28.71 61.96
CA GLN A 386 47.54 -30.10 62.21
C GLN A 386 46.32 -31.03 62.20
N THR A 387 45.20 -30.59 62.78
CA THR A 387 43.94 -31.37 62.78
C THR A 387 43.41 -31.53 61.36
N TRP A 388 43.36 -30.45 60.60
CA TRP A 388 42.98 -30.45 59.19
C TRP A 388 43.88 -31.38 58.35
N PHE A 389 45.20 -31.30 58.51
CA PHE A 389 46.13 -32.13 57.76
C PHE A 389 46.05 -33.61 58.16
N LYS A 390 45.81 -33.90 59.44
CA LYS A 390 45.53 -35.27 59.92
C LYS A 390 44.25 -35.83 59.29
N ASN A 391 43.22 -35.01 59.10
CA ASN A 391 41.99 -35.43 58.41
C ASN A 391 42.24 -35.75 56.93
N LEU A 392 43.07 -34.97 56.22
CA LEU A 392 43.47 -35.30 54.85
C LEU A 392 44.25 -36.61 54.77
N LYS A 393 45.17 -36.86 55.71
CA LYS A 393 45.89 -38.14 55.79
C LYS A 393 44.94 -39.31 56.04
N ARG A 394 43.95 -39.13 56.93
CA ARG A 394 42.90 -40.12 57.16
C ARG A 394 42.07 -40.38 55.91
N ALA A 395 41.62 -39.33 55.22
CA ALA A 395 40.88 -39.47 53.96
C ALA A 395 41.68 -40.21 52.89
N ARG A 396 42.99 -39.93 52.77
CA ARG A 396 43.90 -40.69 51.92
C ARG A 396 43.95 -42.17 52.32
N ALA A 397 44.10 -42.47 53.62
CA ALA A 397 44.14 -43.85 54.11
C ALA A 397 42.87 -44.63 53.76
N LEU A 398 41.69 -43.99 53.85
CA LEU A 398 40.41 -44.60 53.46
C LEU A 398 40.37 -44.98 51.98
N LEU A 399 40.98 -44.21 51.09
CA LEU A 399 41.07 -44.56 49.67
C LEU A 399 41.93 -45.81 49.43
N HIS A 400 42.91 -46.08 50.29
CA HIS A 400 43.78 -47.25 50.21
C HIS A 400 43.22 -48.49 50.91
N ALA A 401 42.26 -48.32 51.82
CA ALA A 401 41.54 -49.43 52.43
C ALA A 401 40.72 -50.15 51.35
N ARG A 402 41.10 -51.41 51.09
CA ARG A 402 40.43 -52.28 50.10
C ARG A 402 38.99 -52.56 50.50
#